data_AF-A0A7C6G8L9-F1
#
_entry.id   AF-A0A7C6G8L9-F1
#
_cell.length_a   1.000
_cell.length_b   1.000
_cell.length_c   1.000
_cell.angle_alpha   90.00
_cell.angle_beta   90.00
_cell.angle_gamma   90.00
#
_symmetry.space_group_name_H-M   'P 1'
#
loop_
_entity.id
_entity.type
_entity.pdbx_description
1 polymer ?
#
loop_
_entity_poly.entity_id
_entity_poly.type
_entity_poly.pdbx_seq_one_letter_code
_entity_poly.pdbx_strand_id
1 'polypeptide(L)'
;MNRITYLQELALVKHNYTGVISYKDYMKILNLNVPLTDKYFLLKYHGYIKAGVDFNQITTQLVNDTTISVTLPKPRILETVIDENSIEVYNESDNAFNPIRITDYNEALIREKQVMVNDALKQGILDESTDQAKMVLRSLLSEMGFREIRISEQLVIPQLR
;
A
#
# COMPACT_ATOMS: atom_id res chain seq x y z
N MET A 1 -0.13 21.42 16.28
CA MET A 1 0.32 20.59 17.42
C MET A 1 0.79 19.26 16.85
N ASN A 2 2.04 18.89 17.05
CA ASN A 2 2.53 17.57 16.68
C ASN A 2 2.22 16.60 17.83
N ARG A 3 1.57 15.48 17.53
CA ARG A 3 1.24 14.43 18.50
C ARG A 3 1.87 13.12 18.05
N ILE A 4 2.58 12.46 18.95
CA ILE A 4 3.07 11.10 18.75
C ILE A 4 1.87 10.15 18.88
N THR A 5 1.71 9.26 17.89
CA THR A 5 0.66 8.24 17.86
C THR A 5 1.30 6.86 17.90
N TYR A 6 0.77 5.98 18.74
CA TYR A 6 1.19 4.58 18.78
C TYR A 6 0.47 3.81 17.68
N LEU A 7 1.24 3.05 16.89
CA LEU A 7 0.70 2.15 15.87
C LEU A 7 0.70 0.73 16.40
N GLN A 8 -0.41 0.04 16.22
CA GLN A 8 -0.57 -1.37 16.58
C GLN A 8 -0.85 -2.14 15.29
N GLU A 9 0.15 -2.17 14.43
CA GLU A 9 0.09 -2.82 13.13
C GLU A 9 1.02 -4.03 13.13
N LEU A 10 0.52 -5.17 12.69
CA LEU A 10 1.33 -6.34 12.40
C LEU A 10 1.60 -6.35 10.90
N ALA A 11 2.76 -5.82 10.50
CA ALA A 11 3.24 -5.85 9.12
C ALA A 11 3.76 -7.25 8.78
N LEU A 12 3.23 -7.83 7.70
CA LEU A 12 3.38 -9.27 7.42
C LEU A 12 4.02 -9.54 6.08
N VAL A 13 3.67 -8.74 5.07
CA VAL A 13 4.18 -8.89 3.71
C VAL A 13 4.78 -7.58 3.24
N LYS A 14 5.95 -7.67 2.61
CA LYS A 14 6.61 -6.56 1.92
C LYS A 14 6.85 -6.96 0.47
N HIS A 15 6.21 -6.25 -0.45
CA HIS A 15 6.44 -6.39 -1.88
C HIS A 15 7.32 -5.24 -2.36
N ASN A 16 8.53 -5.52 -2.83
CA ASN A 16 9.40 -4.52 -3.45
C ASN A 16 9.11 -4.49 -4.96
N TYR A 17 9.10 -3.30 -5.54
CA TYR A 17 8.80 -3.12 -6.96
C TYR A 17 9.69 -2.03 -7.59
N THR A 18 9.73 -2.03 -8.92
CA THR A 18 10.30 -0.94 -9.71
C THR A 18 9.17 -0.30 -10.50
N GLY A 19 9.00 1.01 -10.35
CA GLY A 19 7.93 1.76 -11.01
C GLY A 19 8.46 2.74 -12.05
N VAL A 20 7.55 3.21 -12.90
CA VAL A 20 7.85 4.20 -13.94
C VAL A 20 6.75 5.25 -13.95
N ILE A 21 7.11 6.48 -13.64
CA ILE A 21 6.18 7.61 -13.70
C ILE A 21 6.31 8.25 -15.07
N SER A 22 5.24 8.19 -15.86
CA SER A 22 5.11 8.93 -17.11
C SER A 22 4.06 10.02 -16.97
N TYR A 23 4.47 11.26 -17.22
CA TYR A 23 3.57 12.42 -17.23
C TYR A 23 3.72 13.17 -18.55
N LYS A 24 2.60 13.55 -19.15
CA LYS A 24 2.56 14.44 -20.31
C LYS A 24 1.32 15.33 -20.26
N ASP A 25 1.51 16.62 -20.50
CA ASP A 25 0.45 17.62 -20.60
C ASP A 25 0.85 18.72 -21.61
N TYR A 26 -0.10 19.57 -21.99
CA TYR A 26 0.08 20.62 -22.99
C TYR A 26 -0.75 21.86 -22.63
N MET A 27 -0.28 23.04 -23.04
CA MET A 27 -1.01 24.29 -22.79
C MET A 27 -2.29 24.35 -23.64
N LYS A 28 -3.40 24.78 -23.03
CA LYS A 28 -4.69 24.97 -23.69
C LYS A 28 -5.10 26.43 -23.69
N ILE A 29 -5.49 26.96 -24.85
CA ILE A 29 -6.15 28.26 -25.01
C ILE A 29 -7.46 28.02 -25.74
N LEU A 30 -8.59 28.46 -25.18
CA LEU A 30 -9.93 28.24 -25.76
C LEU A 30 -10.17 26.76 -26.15
N ASN A 31 -9.71 25.83 -25.31
CA ASN A 31 -9.75 24.37 -25.51
C ASN A 31 -8.95 23.84 -26.72
N LEU A 32 -8.11 24.66 -27.35
CA LEU A 32 -7.18 24.26 -28.40
C LEU A 32 -5.77 24.06 -27.83
N ASN A 33 -5.09 23.02 -28.30
CA ASN A 33 -3.74 22.66 -27.88
C ASN A 33 -2.75 23.61 -28.55
N VAL A 34 -1.88 24.24 -27.77
CA VAL A 34 -0.84 25.12 -28.31
C VAL A 34 0.38 24.27 -28.71
N PRO A 35 0.84 24.31 -29.97
CA PRO A 35 2.02 23.55 -30.39
C PRO A 35 3.26 24.03 -29.65
N LEU A 36 4.26 23.15 -29.49
CA LEU A 36 5.53 23.42 -28.79
C LEU A 36 5.36 23.78 -27.29
N THR A 37 4.22 23.42 -26.69
CA THR A 37 3.97 23.62 -25.24
C THR A 37 3.85 22.32 -24.46
N ASP A 38 4.29 21.23 -25.07
CA ASP A 38 4.37 19.93 -24.42
C ASP A 38 5.25 20.06 -23.18
N LYS A 39 4.72 19.65 -22.03
CA LYS A 39 5.48 19.38 -20.82
C LYS A 39 5.37 17.91 -20.49
N TYR A 40 6.50 17.28 -20.19
CA TYR A 40 6.53 15.86 -19.87
C TYR A 40 7.72 15.53 -18.99
N PHE A 41 7.60 14.44 -18.25
CA PHE A 41 8.74 13.81 -17.59
C PHE A 41 8.53 12.30 -17.51
N LEU A 42 9.65 11.58 -17.50
CA LEU A 42 9.73 10.14 -17.36
C LEU A 42 10.72 9.82 -16.25
N LEU A 43 10.21 9.23 -15.17
CA LEU A 43 11.01 8.85 -14.01
C LEU A 43 10.97 7.33 -13.84
N LYS A 44 12.08 6.76 -13.42
CA LYS A 44 12.13 5.38 -12.92
C LYS A 44 12.53 5.43 -11.46
N TYR A 45 11.99 4.50 -10.67
CA TYR A 45 12.26 4.47 -9.24
C TYR A 45 12.04 3.06 -8.68
N HIS A 46 12.56 2.83 -7.47
CA HIS A 46 12.27 1.66 -6.66
C HIS A 46 11.31 2.02 -5.52
N GLY A 47 10.47 1.06 -5.14
CA GLY A 47 9.50 1.26 -4.09
C GLY A 47 9.15 -0.03 -3.39
N TYR A 48 8.30 0.09 -2.37
CA TYR A 48 7.72 -1.07 -1.73
C TYR A 48 6.31 -0.79 -1.21
N ILE A 49 5.50 -1.84 -1.16
CA ILE A 49 4.21 -1.87 -0.47
C ILE A 49 4.31 -2.82 0.71
N LYS A 50 3.76 -2.40 1.85
CA LYS A 50 3.57 -3.26 3.01
C LYS A 50 2.09 -3.52 3.23
N ALA A 51 1.77 -4.77 3.53
CA ALA A 51 0.44 -5.18 3.93
C ALA A 51 0.50 -5.94 5.26
N GLY A 52 -0.60 -5.89 5.99
CA GLY A 52 -0.70 -6.51 7.30
C GLY A 52 -2.04 -6.23 7.95
N VAL A 53 -2.12 -6.53 9.24
CA VAL A 53 -3.38 -6.43 10.00
C VAL A 53 -3.28 -5.39 11.12
N ASP A 54 -4.40 -4.77 11.44
CA ASP A 54 -4.53 -3.95 12.65
C ASP A 54 -4.57 -4.89 13.87
N PHE A 55 -3.50 -4.90 14.65
CA PHE A 55 -3.36 -5.78 15.78
C PHE A 55 -4.42 -5.53 16.87
N ASN A 56 -4.91 -4.28 16.99
CA ASN A 56 -5.97 -3.96 17.96
C ASN A 56 -7.31 -4.62 17.66
N GLN A 57 -7.53 -5.00 16.40
CA GLN A 57 -8.77 -5.61 15.97
C GLN A 57 -8.71 -7.15 16.04
N ILE A 58 -7.57 -7.71 16.44
CA ILE A 58 -7.46 -9.15 16.72
C ILE A 58 -8.15 -9.42 18.05
N THR A 59 -9.13 -10.33 18.03
CA THR A 59 -9.79 -10.79 19.25
C THR A 59 -9.34 -12.20 19.59
N THR A 60 -9.15 -12.47 20.88
CA THR A 60 -8.78 -13.79 21.38
C THR A 60 -9.76 -14.22 22.46
N GLN A 61 -10.13 -15.50 22.45
CA GLN A 61 -11.03 -16.09 23.44
C GLN A 61 -10.48 -17.46 23.84
N LEU A 62 -10.27 -17.63 25.14
CA LEU A 62 -9.95 -18.94 25.70
C LEU A 62 -11.19 -19.83 25.64
N VAL A 63 -11.07 -21.00 25.03
CA VAL A 63 -12.14 -22.01 25.01
C VAL A 63 -11.97 -22.95 26.21
N ASN A 64 -10.72 -23.30 26.54
CA ASN A 64 -10.30 -24.03 27.74
C ASN A 64 -8.77 -23.84 27.92
N ASP A 65 -8.19 -24.44 28.97
CA ASP A 65 -6.77 -24.31 29.34
C ASP A 65 -5.76 -24.63 28.22
N THR A 66 -6.16 -25.38 27.19
CA THR A 66 -5.30 -25.80 26.07
C THR A 66 -5.77 -25.33 24.69
N THR A 67 -6.96 -24.72 24.61
CA THR A 67 -7.60 -24.34 23.34
C THR A 67 -7.90 -22.83 23.34
N ILE A 68 -7.42 -22.14 22.31
CA ILE A 68 -7.67 -20.72 22.09
C ILE A 68 -8.30 -20.48 20.70
N SER A 69 -9.27 -19.57 20.65
CA SER A 69 -9.88 -19.06 19.43
C SER A 69 -9.38 -17.64 19.15
N VAL A 70 -8.99 -17.36 17.92
CA VAL A 70 -8.50 -16.07 17.46
C VAL A 70 -9.33 -15.63 16.25
N THR A 71 -9.86 -14.41 16.29
CA THR A 71 -10.48 -13.79 15.12
C THR A 71 -9.55 -12.73 14.56
N LEU A 72 -9.13 -12.92 13.31
CA LEU A 72 -8.24 -12.03 12.59
C LEU A 72 -9.07 -10.99 11.80
N PRO A 73 -8.76 -9.69 11.88
CA PRO A 73 -9.35 -8.69 11.01
C PRO A 73 -8.82 -8.86 9.57
N LYS A 74 -9.54 -8.33 8.59
CA LYS A 74 -9.04 -8.34 7.21
C LYS A 74 -7.73 -7.55 7.09
N PRO A 75 -6.70 -8.08 6.41
CA PRO A 75 -5.50 -7.31 6.12
C PRO A 75 -5.80 -6.08 5.27
N ARG A 76 -4.93 -5.07 5.38
CA ARG A 76 -4.94 -3.86 4.57
C ARG A 76 -3.54 -3.47 4.16
N ILE A 77 -3.44 -2.60 3.17
CA ILE A 77 -2.20 -1.90 2.88
C ILE A 77 -1.89 -0.99 4.08
N LEU A 78 -0.69 -1.15 4.62
CA LEU A 78 -0.16 -0.34 5.72
C LEU A 78 0.66 0.82 5.18
N GLU A 79 1.43 0.56 4.12
CA GLU A 79 2.37 1.53 3.58
C GLU A 79 2.54 1.36 2.07
N THR A 80 2.75 2.47 1.36
CA THR A 80 3.13 2.49 -0.06
C THR A 80 4.19 3.56 -0.25
N VAL A 81 5.38 3.12 -0.63
CA VAL A 81 6.60 3.94 -0.63
C VAL A 81 7.21 3.98 -2.02
N ILE A 82 7.58 5.20 -2.40
CA ILE A 82 8.48 5.51 -3.50
C ILE A 82 9.78 5.92 -2.82
N ASP A 83 10.89 5.24 -3.09
CA ASP A 83 12.18 5.62 -2.53
C ASP A 83 12.74 6.80 -3.32
N GLU A 84 12.68 7.98 -2.70
CA GLU A 84 13.11 9.25 -3.29
C GLU A 84 14.59 9.22 -3.72
N ASN A 85 15.44 8.45 -3.04
CA ASN A 85 16.86 8.34 -3.37
C ASN A 85 17.13 7.47 -4.60
N SER A 86 16.12 6.70 -5.05
CA SER A 86 16.21 5.83 -6.21
C SER A 86 15.67 6.45 -7.49
N ILE A 87 15.17 7.69 -7.42
CA ILE A 87 14.55 8.35 -8.56
C ILE A 87 15.61 8.71 -9.60
N GLU A 88 15.44 8.17 -10.79
CA GLU A 88 16.22 8.48 -11.97
C GLU A 88 15.34 9.24 -12.96
N VAL A 89 15.78 10.43 -13.39
CA VAL A 89 15.12 11.20 -14.46
C VAL A 89 15.61 10.67 -15.81
N TYR A 90 14.73 9.97 -16.54
CA TYR A 90 15.06 9.39 -17.85
C TYR A 90 14.87 10.41 -18.97
N ASN A 91 13.85 11.26 -18.85
CA ASN A 91 13.55 12.27 -19.84
C ASN A 91 12.68 13.37 -19.21
N GLU A 92 12.88 14.61 -19.62
CA GLU A 92 12.05 15.74 -19.22
C GLU A 92 12.03 16.81 -20.31
N SER A 93 10.93 17.55 -20.40
CA SER A 93 10.83 18.71 -21.28
C SER A 93 11.52 19.93 -20.66
N ASP A 94 12.41 20.57 -21.40
CA ASP A 94 12.90 21.91 -21.09
C ASP A 94 12.11 22.96 -21.89
N ASN A 95 11.12 23.59 -21.25
CA ASN A 95 10.19 24.51 -21.90
C ASN A 95 9.88 25.74 -21.03
N ALA A 96 10.11 26.93 -21.58
CA ALA A 96 9.84 28.21 -20.93
C ALA A 96 8.34 28.61 -20.92
N PHE A 97 7.54 28.11 -21.86
CA PHE A 97 6.13 28.52 -22.03
C PHE A 97 5.15 27.71 -21.17
N ASN A 98 5.49 26.45 -20.87
CA ASN A 98 4.70 25.57 -20.01
C ASN A 98 5.65 24.75 -19.12
N PRO A 99 6.29 25.38 -18.11
CA PRO A 99 7.25 24.69 -17.26
C PRO A 99 6.56 23.62 -16.41
N ILE A 100 7.31 22.55 -16.10
CA ILE A 100 6.87 21.53 -15.14
C ILE A 100 6.66 22.19 -13.78
N ARG A 101 5.50 21.93 -13.17
CA ARG A 101 5.15 22.47 -11.85
C ARG A 101 5.19 21.35 -10.81
N ILE A 102 5.45 21.72 -9.56
CA ILE A 102 5.38 20.79 -8.42
C ILE A 102 4.02 20.09 -8.31
N THR A 103 2.94 20.75 -8.75
CA THR A 103 1.61 20.15 -8.82
C THR A 103 1.52 18.98 -9.80
N ASP A 104 2.21 19.08 -10.94
CA ASP A 104 2.24 18.03 -11.96
C ASP A 104 2.96 16.77 -11.42
N TYR A 105 4.07 17.00 -10.71
CA TYR A 105 4.82 15.95 -10.03
C TYR A 105 4.00 15.26 -8.94
N ASN A 106 3.33 16.03 -8.06
CA ASN A 106 2.49 15.49 -7.01
C ASN A 106 1.31 14.68 -7.57
N GLU A 107 0.68 15.15 -8.64
CA GLU A 107 -0.42 14.43 -9.28
C GLU A 107 0.06 13.09 -9.87
N ALA A 108 1.22 13.10 -10.53
CA ALA A 108 1.83 11.89 -11.08
C ALA A 108 2.18 10.88 -9.97
N LEU A 109 2.77 11.33 -8.85
CA LEU A 109 3.07 10.47 -7.70
C LEU A 109 1.83 9.85 -7.08
N ILE A 110 0.74 10.61 -6.92
CA ILE A 110 -0.51 10.10 -6.35
C ILE A 110 -1.09 9.01 -7.25
N ARG A 111 -1.15 9.26 -8.57
CA ARG A 111 -1.64 8.26 -9.53
C ARG A 111 -0.77 7.01 -9.50
N GLU A 112 0.54 7.16 -9.51
CA GLU A 112 1.46 6.03 -9.50
C GLU A 112 1.29 5.17 -8.25
N LYS A 113 1.18 5.78 -7.06
CA LYS A 113 0.91 5.01 -5.83
C LYS A 113 -0.38 4.20 -5.92
N GLN A 114 -1.43 4.73 -6.56
CA GLN A 114 -2.68 3.98 -6.76
C GLN A 114 -2.50 2.81 -7.75
N VAL A 115 -1.73 2.99 -8.82
CA VAL A 115 -1.41 1.90 -9.76
C VAL A 115 -0.68 0.78 -9.02
N MET A 116 0.38 1.12 -8.26
CA MET A 116 1.17 0.14 -7.51
C MET A 116 0.33 -0.61 -6.47
N VAL A 117 -0.56 0.10 -5.74
CA VAL A 117 -1.50 -0.54 -4.80
C VAL A 117 -2.42 -1.51 -5.52
N ASN A 118 -3.05 -1.10 -6.62
CA ASN A 118 -3.97 -1.96 -7.37
C ASN A 118 -3.26 -3.21 -7.92
N ASP A 119 -2.03 -3.08 -8.38
CA ASP A 119 -1.26 -4.21 -8.88
C ASP A 119 -0.86 -5.17 -7.76
N ALA A 120 -0.46 -4.66 -6.59
CA ALA A 120 -0.19 -5.50 -5.42
C ALA A 120 -1.46 -6.23 -4.93
N LEU A 121 -2.62 -5.56 -4.98
CA LEU A 121 -3.91 -6.20 -4.66
C LEU A 121 -4.23 -7.34 -5.63
N LYS A 122 -4.07 -7.12 -6.94
CA LYS A 122 -4.28 -8.17 -7.96
C LYS A 122 -3.32 -9.35 -7.79
N GLN A 123 -2.10 -9.10 -7.30
CA GLN A 123 -1.11 -10.12 -7.00
C GLN A 123 -1.40 -10.90 -5.71
N GLY A 124 -2.45 -10.55 -4.95
CA GLY A 124 -2.86 -11.30 -3.76
C GLY A 124 -2.11 -10.91 -2.48
N ILE A 125 -1.53 -9.70 -2.40
CA ILE A 125 -0.76 -9.28 -1.22
C ILE A 125 -1.55 -9.35 0.10
N LEU A 126 -2.88 -9.17 0.04
CA LEU A 126 -3.75 -9.29 1.21
C LEU A 126 -3.99 -10.74 1.61
N ASP A 127 -4.11 -11.65 0.64
CA ASP A 127 -4.27 -13.08 0.90
C ASP A 127 -2.99 -13.65 1.51
N GLU A 128 -1.83 -13.28 0.95
CA GLU A 128 -0.52 -13.60 1.53
C GLU A 128 -0.38 -13.06 2.95
N SER A 129 -0.90 -11.85 3.21
CA SER A 129 -0.90 -11.26 4.55
C SER A 129 -1.79 -12.04 5.52
N THR A 130 -2.96 -12.51 5.09
CA THR A 130 -3.83 -13.36 5.90
C THR A 130 -3.12 -14.66 6.29
N ASP A 131 -2.49 -15.32 5.33
CA ASP A 131 -1.81 -16.60 5.57
C ASP A 131 -0.61 -16.41 6.49
N GLN A 132 0.17 -15.36 6.27
CA GLN A 132 1.31 -15.03 7.13
C GLN A 132 0.86 -14.64 8.55
N ALA A 133 -0.25 -13.93 8.71
CA ALA A 133 -0.82 -13.63 10.04
C ALA A 133 -1.17 -14.92 10.79
N LYS A 134 -1.87 -15.84 10.11
CA LYS A 134 -2.25 -17.14 10.68
C LYS A 134 -1.03 -17.95 11.09
N MET A 135 0.02 -17.95 10.27
CA MET A 135 1.28 -18.65 10.60
C MET A 135 1.96 -18.06 11.83
N VAL A 136 2.16 -16.74 11.87
CA VAL A 136 2.81 -16.05 12.99
C VAL A 136 2.03 -16.25 14.29
N LEU A 137 0.71 -16.07 14.26
CA LEU A 137 -0.14 -16.24 15.44
C LEU A 137 -0.16 -17.69 15.93
N ARG A 138 -0.21 -18.68 15.03
CA ARG A 138 -0.13 -20.09 15.42
C ARG A 138 1.20 -20.41 16.08
N SER A 139 2.32 -19.95 15.52
CA SER A 139 3.65 -20.18 16.09
C SER A 139 3.73 -19.62 17.51
N LEU A 140 3.37 -18.34 17.67
CA LEU A 140 3.41 -17.65 18.96
C LEU A 140 2.53 -18.34 20.01
N LEU A 141 1.29 -18.67 19.68
CA LEU A 141 0.37 -19.31 20.63
C LEU A 141 0.78 -20.74 20.97
N SER A 142 1.41 -21.46 20.04
CA SER A 142 1.95 -22.79 20.30
C SER A 142 3.11 -22.73 21.31
N GLU A 143 4.01 -21.74 21.15
CA GLU A 143 5.10 -21.49 22.10
C GLU A 143 4.60 -21.12 23.50
N MET A 144 3.42 -20.48 23.58
CA MET A 144 2.74 -20.18 24.85
C MET A 144 2.05 -21.40 25.49
N GLY A 145 2.06 -22.57 24.83
CA GLY A 145 1.55 -23.83 25.37
C GLY A 145 0.12 -24.21 24.92
N PHE A 146 -0.51 -23.42 24.04
CA PHE A 146 -1.80 -23.80 23.46
C PHE A 146 -1.61 -24.95 22.46
N ARG A 147 -2.42 -26.00 22.59
CA ARG A 147 -2.35 -27.19 21.72
C ARG A 147 -3.29 -27.09 20.54
N GLU A 148 -4.46 -26.51 20.76
CA GLU A 148 -5.48 -26.32 19.73
C GLU A 148 -5.71 -24.83 19.50
N ILE A 149 -5.34 -24.35 18.30
CA ILE A 149 -5.43 -22.94 17.93
C ILE A 149 -6.38 -22.80 16.75
N ARG A 150 -7.56 -22.23 17.01
CA ARG A 150 -8.59 -21.99 16.00
C ARG A 150 -8.48 -20.55 15.54
N ILE A 151 -8.13 -20.32 14.27
CA ILE A 151 -8.04 -18.97 13.70
C ILE A 151 -9.11 -18.83 12.63
N SER A 152 -9.99 -17.83 12.79
CA SER A 152 -11.01 -17.44 11.83
C SER A 152 -10.77 -15.99 11.36
N GLU A 153 -11.31 -15.64 10.21
CA GLU A 153 -11.30 -14.26 9.71
C GLU A 153 -12.61 -13.56 10.03
N GLN A 154 -12.56 -12.26 10.29
CA GLN A 154 -13.75 -11.46 10.56
C GLN A 154 -14.66 -11.41 9.32
N LEU A 155 -15.90 -11.88 9.48
CA LEU A 155 -16.92 -11.81 8.43
C LEU A 155 -17.32 -10.35 8.20
N VAL A 156 -17.17 -9.88 6.97
CA VAL A 156 -17.76 -8.60 6.53
C VAL A 156 -19.16 -8.91 6.03
N ILE A 157 -20.19 -8.52 6.79
CA ILE A 157 -21.56 -8.53 6.28
C ILE A 157 -21.63 -7.43 5.21
N PRO A 158 -21.88 -7.75 3.93
CA PRO A 158 -22.05 -6.72 2.91
C PRO A 158 -23.23 -5.85 3.32
N GLN A 159 -23.04 -4.54 3.43
CA GLN A 159 -24.17 -3.63 3.56
C GLN A 159 -24.93 -3.65 2.23
N LEU A 160 -26.12 -4.24 2.23
CA LEU A 160 -27.07 -4.14 1.13
C LEU A 160 -27.34 -2.64 0.89
N ARG A 161 -26.86 -2.13 -0.24
CA ARG A 161 -27.30 -0.84 -0.80
C ARG A 161 -28.43 -1.06 -1.77
#